data_AF-A0A8H5F2K5-F1
#
_entry.id   AF-A0A8H5F2K5-F1
#
_cell.length_a   1.000
_cell.length_b   1.000
_cell.length_c   1.000
_cell.angle_alpha   90.00
_cell.angle_beta   90.00
_cell.angle_gamma   90.00
#
_symmetry.space_group_name_H-M   'P 1'
#
loop_
_entity.id
_entity.type
_entity.pdbx_description
1 polymer ?
#
loop_
_entity_poly.entity_id
_entity_poly.type
_entity_poly.pdbx_seq_one_letter_code
_entity_poly.pdbx_strand_id
1 'polypeptide(L)'
;MSSNSRKSDAIPKASRSAPYQKSARPHTSKSSRRKTTAKDLDQRPPAITVATRPPLQPGEESAMDVMREIVKKKYPLFNPRHSADIVQMSGPYDGPTDHKSICAFMDQEVLADFAEYYKCSTEKADAILSEQFDADIGRTSAREVLGVRIQTFACRMHSPSFPILQIKPRPGQKFCVRAIPACPEYSIRLWASSPYMRQFGMDFIESATGTPVNLSHRFHVFGTGYLLGSDQVTRTMPFAQGFFPHSTIQPGEELYHVHEEQGVIIRDVTHKKESGLRAVTFKVPKHPAKPPQLPSAEEFDVLHFSVDE
;
A
#
# COMPACT_ATOMS: atom_id res chain seq x y z
N MET A 1 58.13 -9.31 -52.28
CA MET A 1 58.60 -9.16 -50.89
C MET A 1 58.60 -7.68 -50.56
N SER A 2 57.60 -7.19 -49.81
CA SER A 2 57.60 -5.84 -49.22
C SER A 2 56.75 -5.89 -47.96
N SER A 3 57.43 -5.80 -46.83
CA SER A 3 56.91 -5.82 -45.47
C SER A 3 56.44 -4.43 -45.05
N ASN A 4 55.15 -4.26 -44.78
CA ASN A 4 54.62 -3.05 -44.14
C ASN A 4 54.48 -3.25 -42.63
N SER A 5 55.44 -2.69 -41.91
CA SER A 5 55.43 -2.44 -40.47
C SER A 5 54.47 -1.28 -40.15
N ARG A 6 53.44 -1.51 -39.34
CA ARG A 6 52.65 -0.45 -38.72
C ARG A 6 52.89 -0.48 -37.21
N LYS A 7 53.56 0.58 -36.75
CA LYS A 7 53.78 0.94 -35.35
C LYS A 7 52.43 1.22 -34.68
N SER A 8 52.24 0.64 -33.51
CA SER A 8 51.15 0.96 -32.58
C SER A 8 51.54 2.16 -31.72
N ASP A 9 50.78 3.25 -31.80
CA ASP A 9 50.95 4.42 -30.94
C ASP A 9 50.44 4.15 -29.52
N ALA A 10 51.30 4.45 -28.55
CA ALA A 10 51.03 4.27 -27.14
C ALA A 10 50.16 5.42 -26.58
N ILE A 11 49.07 5.05 -25.92
CA ILE A 11 48.17 5.98 -25.21
C ILE A 11 48.87 6.43 -23.90
N PRO A 12 48.97 7.74 -23.62
CA PRO A 12 49.59 8.23 -22.39
C PRO A 12 48.67 7.99 -21.17
N LYS A 13 49.22 7.33 -20.15
CA LYS A 13 48.59 7.15 -18.84
C LYS A 13 48.60 8.47 -18.06
N ALA A 14 47.42 9.04 -17.83
CA ALA A 14 47.25 10.17 -16.93
C ALA A 14 47.37 9.69 -15.47
N SER A 15 48.48 10.02 -14.81
CA SER A 15 48.61 9.98 -13.35
C SER A 15 48.33 11.39 -12.82
N ARG A 16 47.42 11.54 -11.86
CA ARG A 16 47.44 12.54 -10.76
C ARG A 16 46.11 12.53 -10.02
N SER A 17 46.06 11.80 -8.92
CA SER A 17 45.13 12.07 -7.82
C SER A 17 45.98 12.37 -6.58
N ALA A 18 46.08 13.65 -6.24
CA ALA A 18 46.71 14.11 -5.01
C ALA A 18 45.85 13.71 -3.80
N PRO A 19 46.46 13.40 -2.65
CA PRO A 19 45.72 13.04 -1.45
C PRO A 19 44.97 14.25 -0.87
N TYR A 20 43.71 14.04 -0.55
CA TYR A 20 42.80 15.01 0.06
C TYR A 20 43.33 15.41 1.45
N GLN A 21 43.79 16.65 1.61
CA GLN A 21 44.14 17.20 2.93
C GLN A 21 42.87 17.44 3.74
N LYS A 22 42.66 16.67 4.81
CA LYS A 22 41.64 16.94 5.82
C LYS A 22 42.10 18.12 6.68
N SER A 23 41.54 19.29 6.46
CA SER A 23 41.64 20.40 7.41
C SER A 23 40.78 20.10 8.64
N ALA A 24 41.44 19.94 9.78
CA ALA A 24 40.79 19.80 11.07
C ALA A 24 40.09 21.12 11.43
N ARG A 25 38.75 21.12 11.43
CA ARG A 25 37.96 22.21 12.02
C ARG A 25 37.82 21.96 13.53
N PRO A 26 38.13 22.93 14.40
CA PRO A 26 37.83 22.82 15.83
C PRO A 26 36.31 22.96 16.02
N HIS A 27 35.65 21.86 16.36
CA HIS A 27 34.26 21.88 16.82
C HIS A 27 34.21 22.29 18.29
N THR A 28 33.87 23.56 18.54
CA THR A 28 33.46 24.04 19.87
C THR A 28 31.94 23.91 20.00
N SER A 29 31.45 22.71 20.31
CA SER A 29 30.04 22.53 20.67
C SER A 29 29.83 22.95 22.13
N LYS A 30 29.35 24.17 22.34
CA LYS A 30 28.73 24.57 23.62
C LYS A 30 27.42 23.81 23.77
N SER A 31 27.44 22.79 24.63
CA SER A 31 26.25 22.05 25.07
C SER A 31 25.37 22.97 25.91
N SER A 32 24.36 23.57 25.27
CA SER A 32 23.24 24.22 25.95
C SER A 32 22.26 23.13 26.38
N ARG A 33 22.38 22.70 27.63
CA ARG A 33 21.48 21.76 28.30
C ARG A 33 20.13 22.45 28.51
N ARG A 34 19.27 22.41 27.49
CA ARG A 34 17.88 22.87 27.60
C ARG A 34 17.14 21.89 28.52
N LYS A 35 16.80 22.33 29.73
CA LYS A 35 15.88 21.61 30.63
C LYS A 35 14.54 21.45 29.92
N THR A 36 14.27 20.27 29.38
CA THR A 36 12.93 19.86 28.95
C THR A 36 12.11 19.57 30.21
N THR A 37 11.20 20.48 30.55
CA THR A 37 10.16 20.26 31.56
C THR A 37 9.20 19.18 31.06
N ALA A 38 8.98 18.15 31.88
CA ALA A 38 8.17 16.96 31.61
C ALA A 38 6.64 17.21 31.55
N LYS A 39 6.21 18.33 30.97
CA LYS A 39 4.79 18.75 30.94
C LYS A 39 4.09 18.60 29.58
N ASP A 40 4.75 18.06 28.56
CA ASP A 40 4.24 18.07 27.18
C ASP A 40 3.97 16.69 26.57
N LEU A 41 3.95 15.62 27.39
CA LEU A 41 3.68 14.24 26.94
C LEU A 41 2.22 13.80 27.07
N ASP A 42 1.31 14.67 27.52
CA ASP A 42 -0.09 14.32 27.79
C ASP A 42 -1.07 14.74 26.68
N GLN A 43 -0.58 15.22 25.54
CA GLN A 43 -1.43 15.49 24.38
C GLN A 43 -1.71 14.20 23.61
N ARG A 44 -2.56 13.35 24.20
CA ARG A 44 -3.22 12.27 23.46
C ARG A 44 -4.01 12.93 22.31
N PRO A 45 -3.77 12.58 21.03
CA PRO A 45 -4.56 13.13 19.94
C PRO A 45 -6.05 12.86 20.20
N PRO A 46 -6.95 13.81 19.91
CA PRO A 46 -8.37 13.62 20.14
C PRO A 46 -8.84 12.36 19.43
N ALA A 47 -9.65 11.56 20.13
CA ALA A 47 -10.22 10.35 19.58
C ALA A 47 -10.94 10.68 18.25
N ILE A 48 -10.57 9.99 17.18
CA ILE A 48 -11.21 10.14 15.88
C ILE A 48 -12.64 9.63 16.05
N THR A 49 -13.62 10.54 16.03
CA THR A 49 -15.03 10.19 15.96
C THR A 49 -15.30 9.60 14.58
N VAL A 50 -15.37 8.28 14.50
CA VAL A 50 -15.68 7.56 13.26
C VAL A 50 -17.15 7.84 12.95
N ALA A 51 -17.43 8.54 11.84
CA ALA A 51 -18.79 8.81 11.39
C ALA A 51 -19.57 7.48 11.23
N THR A 52 -20.69 7.36 11.94
CA THR A 52 -21.58 6.20 11.89
C THR A 52 -22.31 6.18 10.55
N ARG A 53 -21.96 5.22 9.68
CA ARG A 53 -22.71 4.95 8.43
C ARG A 53 -24.03 4.23 8.74
N PRO A 54 -24.99 4.21 7.80
CA PRO A 54 -26.20 3.40 7.91
C PRO A 54 -25.85 1.91 8.06
N PRO A 55 -26.65 1.15 8.81
CA PRO A 55 -26.49 -0.31 8.92
C PRO A 55 -26.57 -0.99 7.55
N LEU A 56 -25.93 -2.15 7.42
CA LEU A 56 -26.02 -3.02 6.22
C LEU A 56 -27.49 -3.27 5.88
N GLN A 57 -27.83 -3.24 4.58
CA GLN A 57 -29.20 -3.57 4.18
C GLN A 57 -29.47 -5.07 4.38
N PRO A 58 -30.73 -5.47 4.63
CA PRO A 58 -31.09 -6.88 4.69
C PRO A 58 -30.64 -7.63 3.43
N GLY A 59 -29.75 -8.63 3.61
CA GLY A 59 -29.19 -9.43 2.53
C GLY A 59 -27.82 -8.98 2.00
N GLU A 60 -27.25 -7.87 2.48
CA GLU A 60 -25.86 -7.51 2.19
C GLU A 60 -24.90 -8.23 3.15
N GLU A 61 -23.97 -9.02 2.60
CA GLU A 61 -22.89 -9.64 3.38
C GLU A 61 -21.73 -8.65 3.56
N SER A 62 -21.18 -8.56 4.77
CA SER A 62 -19.94 -7.79 4.94
C SER A 62 -18.77 -8.55 4.30
N ALA A 63 -17.75 -7.83 3.82
CA ALA A 63 -16.55 -8.45 3.29
C ALA A 63 -15.90 -9.41 4.30
N MET A 64 -16.05 -9.12 5.60
CA MET A 64 -15.54 -9.96 6.69
C MET A 64 -16.33 -11.24 6.88
N ASP A 65 -17.65 -11.23 6.64
CA ASP A 65 -18.46 -12.45 6.65
C ASP A 65 -18.05 -13.37 5.50
N VAL A 66 -17.88 -12.80 4.30
CA VAL A 66 -17.37 -13.53 3.13
C VAL A 66 -15.99 -14.13 3.42
N MET A 67 -15.06 -13.35 3.98
CA MET A 67 -13.73 -13.85 4.35
C MET A 67 -13.79 -14.93 5.44
N ARG A 68 -14.69 -14.79 6.42
CA ARG A 68 -14.90 -15.80 7.47
C ARG A 68 -15.38 -17.12 6.88
N GLU A 69 -16.31 -17.08 5.94
CA GLU A 69 -16.77 -18.30 5.25
C GLU A 69 -15.67 -18.93 4.39
N ILE A 70 -14.84 -18.12 3.71
CA ILE A 70 -13.65 -18.62 3.00
C ILE A 70 -12.69 -19.34 3.96
N VAL A 71 -12.37 -18.71 5.09
CA VAL A 71 -11.44 -19.27 6.10
C VAL A 71 -12.02 -20.53 6.72
N LYS A 72 -13.30 -20.54 7.08
CA LYS A 72 -13.99 -21.72 7.63
C LYS A 72 -14.02 -22.88 6.64
N LYS A 73 -14.21 -22.59 5.36
CA LYS A 73 -14.20 -23.60 4.29
C LYS A 73 -12.79 -24.15 4.03
N LYS A 74 -11.76 -23.30 4.03
CA LYS A 74 -10.37 -23.72 3.80
C LYS A 74 -9.76 -24.42 5.02
N TYR A 75 -10.05 -23.93 6.22
CA TYR A 75 -9.41 -24.35 7.47
C TYR A 75 -10.48 -24.64 8.55
N PRO A 76 -11.25 -25.73 8.43
CA PRO A 76 -12.39 -25.99 9.31
C PRO A 76 -12.02 -26.22 10.79
N LEU A 77 -10.75 -26.57 11.07
CA LEU A 77 -10.23 -26.75 12.42
C LEU A 77 -9.57 -25.49 13.00
N PHE A 78 -9.44 -24.44 12.19
CA PHE A 78 -8.83 -23.20 12.62
C PHE A 78 -9.87 -22.29 13.28
N ASN A 79 -9.62 -21.93 14.53
CA ASN A 79 -10.38 -20.92 15.24
C ASN A 79 -9.60 -19.58 15.25
N PRO A 80 -9.97 -18.59 14.42
CA PRO A 80 -9.26 -17.31 14.36
C PRO A 80 -9.23 -16.63 15.73
N ARG A 81 -8.07 -16.11 16.17
CA ARG A 81 -7.90 -15.41 17.45
C ARG A 81 -8.53 -14.01 17.39
N HIS A 82 -8.43 -13.37 16.23
CA HIS A 82 -8.93 -12.03 15.97
C HIS A 82 -9.25 -11.85 14.48
N SER A 83 -9.93 -10.76 14.11
CA SER A 83 -10.31 -10.47 12.72
C SER A 83 -9.12 -10.39 11.75
N ALA A 84 -7.94 -10.02 12.25
CA ALA A 84 -6.71 -10.02 11.48
C ALA A 84 -6.30 -11.42 10.99
N ASP A 85 -6.58 -12.48 11.77
CA ASP A 85 -6.31 -13.86 11.35
C ASP A 85 -7.24 -14.24 10.19
N ILE A 86 -8.49 -13.75 10.19
CA ILE A 86 -9.46 -14.00 9.11
C ILE A 86 -8.98 -13.36 7.81
N VAL A 87 -8.52 -12.11 7.87
CA VAL A 87 -7.99 -11.40 6.69
C VAL A 87 -6.76 -12.11 6.15
N GLN A 88 -5.79 -12.42 7.01
CA GLN A 88 -4.54 -13.05 6.61
C GLN A 88 -4.77 -14.45 6.03
N MET A 89 -5.63 -15.26 6.67
CA MET A 89 -5.94 -16.62 6.20
C MET A 89 -6.91 -16.66 5.02
N SER A 90 -7.56 -15.55 4.65
CA SER A 90 -8.36 -15.50 3.41
C SER A 90 -7.48 -15.65 2.16
N GLY A 91 -6.20 -15.27 2.26
CA GLY A 91 -5.18 -15.41 1.23
C GLY A 91 -4.72 -16.86 0.94
N PRO A 92 -3.67 -17.02 0.12
CA PRO A 92 -3.05 -18.31 -0.14
C PRO A 92 -2.18 -18.74 1.05
N TYR A 93 -2.50 -19.88 1.66
CA TYR A 93 -1.64 -20.58 2.62
C TYR A 93 -1.73 -22.08 2.31
N ASP A 94 -0.59 -22.67 1.96
CA ASP A 94 -0.50 -24.07 1.52
C ASP A 94 0.10 -24.99 2.60
N GLY A 95 0.19 -24.49 3.85
CA GLY A 95 0.75 -25.22 4.98
C GLY A 95 -0.26 -26.14 5.69
N PRO A 96 0.17 -26.78 6.81
CA PRO A 96 -0.71 -27.65 7.59
C PRO A 96 -1.94 -26.90 8.12
N THR A 97 -3.11 -27.54 8.05
CA THR A 97 -4.40 -26.90 8.38
C THR A 97 -4.76 -26.95 9.87
N ASP A 98 -3.87 -27.45 10.73
CA ASP A 98 -4.12 -27.47 12.17
C ASP A 98 -3.91 -26.08 12.77
N HIS A 99 -4.68 -25.77 13.82
CA HIS A 99 -4.69 -24.44 14.43
C HIS A 99 -3.31 -23.97 14.90
N LYS A 100 -2.47 -24.89 15.41
CA LYS A 100 -1.15 -24.54 15.92
C LYS A 100 -0.20 -24.14 14.79
N SER A 101 -0.21 -24.88 13.69
CA SER A 101 0.63 -24.59 12.51
C SER A 101 0.22 -23.28 11.83
N ILE A 102 -1.09 -23.03 11.69
CA ILE A 102 -1.61 -21.78 11.14
C ILE A 102 -1.20 -20.58 12.02
N CYS A 103 -1.37 -20.70 13.35
CA CYS A 103 -0.93 -19.65 14.28
C CYS A 103 0.57 -19.39 14.18
N ALA A 104 1.40 -20.45 14.16
CA ALA A 104 2.84 -20.30 14.03
C ALA A 104 3.27 -19.63 12.72
N PHE A 105 2.59 -19.95 11.61
CA PHE A 105 2.82 -19.30 10.33
C PHE A 105 2.48 -17.80 10.38
N MET A 106 1.28 -17.44 10.86
CA MET A 106 0.89 -16.03 10.97
C MET A 106 1.85 -15.26 11.89
N ASP A 107 2.29 -15.89 12.97
CA ASP A 107 3.24 -15.30 13.90
C ASP A 107 4.59 -15.02 13.23
N GLN A 108 5.06 -15.91 12.34
CA GLN A 108 6.29 -15.69 11.55
C GLN A 108 6.14 -14.58 10.51
N GLU A 109 5.01 -14.52 9.80
CA GLU A 109 4.73 -13.47 8.82
C GLU A 109 4.71 -12.09 9.50
N VAL A 110 4.03 -11.99 10.64
CA VAL A 110 4.00 -10.77 11.47
C VAL A 110 5.40 -10.33 11.89
N LEU A 111 6.25 -11.27 12.30
CA LEU A 111 7.64 -11.00 12.67
C LEU A 111 8.47 -10.55 11.47
N ALA A 112 8.28 -11.18 10.30
CA ALA A 112 8.98 -10.82 9.07
C ALA A 112 8.61 -9.40 8.61
N ASP A 113 7.32 -9.06 8.59
CA ASP A 113 6.83 -7.72 8.25
C ASP A 113 7.38 -6.65 9.21
N PHE A 114 7.42 -6.96 10.51
CA PHE A 114 7.98 -6.04 11.51
C PHE A 114 9.48 -5.86 11.33
N ALA A 115 10.22 -6.96 11.12
CA ALA A 115 11.66 -6.92 10.88
C ALA A 115 12.01 -6.09 9.64
N GLU A 116 11.24 -6.25 8.56
CA GLU A 116 11.37 -5.45 7.34
C GLU A 116 11.10 -3.97 7.62
N TYR A 117 9.98 -3.66 8.29
CA TYR A 117 9.59 -2.29 8.60
C TYR A 117 10.64 -1.54 9.44
N TYR A 118 11.22 -2.20 10.45
CA TYR A 118 12.25 -1.61 11.31
C TYR A 118 13.68 -1.81 10.77
N LYS A 119 13.84 -2.47 9.61
CA LYS A 119 15.13 -2.82 9.01
C LYS A 119 16.06 -3.52 10.01
N CYS A 120 15.51 -4.49 10.74
CA CYS A 120 16.23 -5.29 11.74
C CYS A 120 16.11 -6.79 11.42
N SER A 121 16.82 -7.63 12.18
CA SER A 121 16.63 -9.09 12.08
C SER A 121 15.33 -9.52 12.77
N THR A 122 14.84 -10.70 12.44
CA THR A 122 13.65 -11.31 13.08
C THR A 122 13.83 -11.49 14.58
N GLU A 123 15.04 -11.82 15.05
CA GLU A 123 15.33 -11.96 16.48
C GLU A 123 15.29 -10.60 17.18
N LYS A 124 15.78 -9.56 16.51
CA LYS A 124 15.71 -8.20 17.04
C LYS A 124 14.28 -7.66 17.01
N ALA A 125 13.49 -7.97 15.99
CA ALA A 125 12.07 -7.67 15.94
C ALA A 125 11.32 -8.34 17.09
N ASP A 126 11.56 -9.64 17.31
CA ASP A 126 10.98 -10.41 18.40
C ASP A 126 11.36 -9.84 19.78
N ALA A 127 12.62 -9.46 19.96
CA ALA A 127 13.10 -8.80 21.17
C ALA A 127 12.43 -7.43 21.39
N ILE A 128 12.29 -6.60 20.35
CA ILE A 128 11.60 -5.30 20.43
C ILE A 128 10.12 -5.49 20.78
N LEU A 129 9.46 -6.44 20.13
CA LEU A 129 8.06 -6.75 20.39
C LEU A 129 7.86 -7.26 21.83
N SER A 130 8.78 -8.09 22.32
CA SER A 130 8.78 -8.59 23.70
C SER A 130 9.07 -7.48 24.72
N GLU A 131 10.04 -6.60 24.45
CA GLU A 131 10.40 -5.48 25.35
C GLU A 131 9.29 -4.42 25.42
N GLN A 132 8.67 -4.08 24.28
CA GLN A 132 7.49 -3.20 24.25
C GLN A 132 6.30 -3.82 24.98
N PHE A 133 6.19 -5.14 24.96
CA PHE A 133 5.12 -5.87 25.64
C PHE A 133 5.27 -5.87 27.16
N ASP A 134 6.50 -6.07 27.67
CA ASP A 134 6.75 -6.03 29.11
C ASP A 134 6.52 -4.63 29.72
N ALA A 135 6.67 -3.58 28.92
CA ALA A 135 6.40 -2.20 29.34
C ALA A 135 4.90 -1.85 29.40
N ASP A 136 4.05 -2.54 28.62
CA ASP A 136 2.63 -2.26 28.44
C ASP A 136 1.70 -3.24 29.19
N ILE A 137 2.20 -3.99 30.19
CA ILE A 137 1.42 -5.02 30.92
C ILE A 137 0.25 -4.39 31.69
N GLY A 138 -0.88 -4.38 30.99
CA GLY A 138 -2.22 -4.28 31.50
C GLY A 138 -3.19 -4.94 30.53
N ARG A 139 -3.05 -4.71 29.22
CA ARG A 139 -3.88 -5.36 28.18
C ARG A 139 -3.13 -5.32 26.86
N THR A 140 -3.10 -6.45 26.15
CA THR A 140 -2.93 -6.56 24.69
C THR A 140 -1.48 -6.86 24.23
N SER A 141 -1.26 -8.03 23.64
CA SER A 141 0.00 -8.52 23.07
C SER A 141 0.52 -7.66 21.91
N ALA A 142 1.84 -7.65 21.67
CA ALA A 142 2.42 -6.98 20.50
C ALA A 142 1.82 -7.51 19.17
N ARG A 143 1.34 -8.76 19.19
CA ARG A 143 0.50 -9.39 18.16
C ARG A 143 -0.88 -8.77 18.01
N GLU A 144 -1.47 -8.26 19.07
CA GLU A 144 -2.68 -7.47 19.01
C GLU A 144 -2.39 -5.98 18.71
N VAL A 145 -1.15 -5.47 18.78
CA VAL A 145 -0.82 -4.11 18.29
C VAL A 145 -0.61 -4.11 16.77
N LEU A 146 0.13 -5.09 16.23
CA LEU A 146 0.09 -5.34 14.79
C LEU A 146 -1.28 -5.87 14.38
N GLY A 147 -1.89 -6.70 15.23
CA GLY A 147 -3.29 -7.06 15.21
C GLY A 147 -4.19 -5.85 15.22
N VAL A 148 -3.86 -4.72 15.85
CA VAL A 148 -4.57 -3.42 15.80
C VAL A 148 -4.25 -2.66 14.52
N ARG A 149 -3.14 -2.91 13.80
CA ARG A 149 -2.94 -2.37 12.44
C ARG A 149 -3.65 -3.21 11.39
N ILE A 150 -3.61 -4.53 11.50
CA ILE A 150 -4.38 -5.48 10.70
C ILE A 150 -5.85 -5.44 11.11
N GLN A 151 -6.20 -5.04 12.33
CA GLN A 151 -7.55 -4.74 12.82
C GLN A 151 -7.88 -3.27 12.63
N THR A 152 -6.95 -2.37 12.36
CA THR A 152 -7.26 -1.08 11.75
C THR A 152 -7.58 -1.31 10.30
N PHE A 153 -6.89 -2.22 9.62
CA PHE A 153 -7.21 -2.70 8.27
C PHE A 153 -8.49 -3.53 8.27
N ALA A 154 -8.71 -4.41 9.24
CA ALA A 154 -9.91 -5.23 9.35
C ALA A 154 -11.06 -4.40 9.88
N CYS A 155 -10.92 -3.53 10.89
CA CYS A 155 -11.95 -2.53 11.26
C CYS A 155 -12.19 -1.54 10.12
N ARG A 156 -11.21 -1.28 9.26
CA ARG A 156 -11.46 -0.61 7.97
C ARG A 156 -12.36 -1.49 7.10
N MET A 157 -12.10 -2.78 6.93
CA MET A 157 -12.96 -3.75 6.23
C MET A 157 -14.34 -4.02 6.90
N HIS A 158 -14.46 -3.91 8.22
CA HIS A 158 -15.71 -3.98 9.00
C HIS A 158 -16.42 -2.63 9.03
N SER A 159 -15.71 -1.54 8.72
CA SER A 159 -16.35 -0.26 8.56
C SER A 159 -17.26 -0.42 7.35
N PRO A 160 -18.55 -0.09 7.46
CA PRO A 160 -19.39 0.08 6.28
C PRO A 160 -18.76 1.12 5.31
N SER A 161 -17.78 1.91 5.78
CA SER A 161 -16.96 2.87 5.05
C SER A 161 -15.72 2.29 4.36
N PHE A 162 -15.42 0.99 4.44
CA PHE A 162 -14.86 0.25 3.31
C PHE A 162 -16.04 -0.34 2.51
N PRO A 163 -16.69 0.44 1.64
CA PRO A 163 -17.06 -0.19 0.39
C PRO A 163 -15.74 -0.70 -0.18
N ILE A 164 -15.72 -1.96 -0.60
CA ILE A 164 -14.68 -2.51 -1.47
C ILE A 164 -14.19 -1.36 -2.36
N LEU A 165 -12.92 -0.94 -2.20
CA LEU A 165 -12.34 0.30 -2.73
C LEU A 165 -12.37 0.38 -4.28
N GLN A 166 -13.06 -0.56 -4.93
CA GLN A 166 -13.42 -0.65 -6.33
C GLN A 166 -14.56 0.27 -6.76
N ILE A 167 -14.62 1.50 -6.23
CA ILE A 167 -15.61 2.44 -6.75
C ILE A 167 -15.03 3.07 -8.02
N LYS A 168 -15.46 2.53 -9.17
CA LYS A 168 -15.42 3.24 -10.45
C LYS A 168 -15.96 4.66 -10.28
N PRO A 169 -15.49 5.63 -11.08
CA PRO A 169 -15.90 7.02 -10.88
C PRO A 169 -17.43 7.13 -10.90
N ARG A 170 -18.00 7.77 -9.87
CA ARG A 170 -19.45 7.99 -9.77
C ARG A 170 -19.94 8.88 -10.92
N PRO A 171 -21.21 8.79 -11.33
CA PRO A 171 -21.78 9.78 -12.25
C PRO A 171 -21.51 11.21 -11.77
N GLY A 172 -20.96 12.06 -12.64
CA GLY A 172 -20.57 13.44 -12.32
C GLY A 172 -19.21 13.61 -11.60
N GLN A 173 -18.56 12.53 -11.19
CA GLN A 173 -17.21 12.61 -10.62
C GLN A 173 -16.19 12.99 -11.69
N LYS A 174 -15.32 13.95 -11.39
CA LYS A 174 -14.24 14.37 -12.28
C LYS A 174 -13.16 13.29 -12.36
N PHE A 175 -12.71 13.01 -13.58
CA PHE A 175 -11.60 12.11 -13.87
C PHE A 175 -10.76 12.65 -15.03
N CYS A 176 -9.54 12.13 -15.17
CA CYS A 176 -8.65 12.43 -16.28
C CYS A 176 -8.53 11.19 -17.18
N VAL A 177 -8.58 11.39 -18.49
CA VAL A 177 -8.36 10.35 -19.50
C VAL A 177 -7.11 10.67 -20.31
N ARG A 178 -6.27 9.66 -20.55
CA ARG A 178 -5.08 9.75 -21.40
C ARG A 178 -4.95 8.51 -22.28
N ALA A 179 -4.81 8.70 -23.59
CA ALA A 179 -4.55 7.63 -24.53
C ALA A 179 -3.20 6.96 -24.26
N ILE A 180 -3.12 5.66 -24.49
CA ILE A 180 -1.87 4.90 -24.47
C ILE A 180 -1.23 5.07 -25.85
N PRO A 181 -0.08 5.76 -25.99
CA PRO A 181 0.44 6.11 -27.32
C PRO A 181 0.73 4.91 -28.23
N ALA A 182 1.13 3.78 -27.63
CA ALA A 182 1.40 2.53 -28.31
C ALA A 182 0.15 1.75 -28.73
N CYS A 183 -1.01 2.06 -28.14
CA CYS A 183 -2.25 1.31 -28.25
C CYS A 183 -3.44 2.28 -28.23
N PRO A 184 -3.67 3.04 -29.31
CA PRO A 184 -4.65 4.12 -29.34
C PRO A 184 -6.10 3.64 -29.11
N GLU A 185 -6.37 2.35 -29.30
CA GLU A 185 -7.63 1.71 -28.97
C GLU A 185 -7.97 1.79 -27.46
N TYR A 186 -6.96 1.99 -26.60
CA TYR A 186 -7.13 2.06 -25.16
C TYR A 186 -6.60 3.36 -24.55
N SER A 187 -7.26 3.77 -23.48
CA SER A 187 -6.87 4.90 -22.66
C SER A 187 -6.84 4.49 -21.18
N ILE A 188 -6.09 5.23 -20.40
CA ILE A 188 -6.10 5.16 -18.94
C ILE A 188 -7.06 6.22 -18.44
N ARG A 189 -7.89 5.85 -17.47
CA ARG A 189 -8.73 6.78 -16.73
C ARG A 189 -8.32 6.79 -15.26
N LEU A 190 -8.20 7.99 -14.71
CA LEU A 190 -7.69 8.24 -13.36
C LEU A 190 -8.63 9.19 -12.60
N TRP A 191 -8.98 8.85 -11.36
CA TRP A 191 -9.87 9.66 -10.52
C TRP A 191 -9.44 9.65 -9.05
N ALA A 192 -9.80 10.70 -8.32
CA ALA A 192 -9.59 10.75 -6.88
C ALA A 192 -10.45 9.68 -6.19
N SER A 193 -9.82 8.64 -5.63
CA SER A 193 -10.54 7.57 -4.92
C SER A 193 -10.66 7.87 -3.42
N SER A 194 -9.56 8.29 -2.79
CA SER A 194 -9.52 8.65 -1.38
C SER A 194 -8.59 9.84 -1.19
N PRO A 195 -9.14 11.07 -1.07
CA PRO A 195 -8.35 12.26 -0.78
C PRO A 195 -7.57 12.15 0.53
N TYR A 196 -8.13 11.46 1.53
CA TYR A 196 -7.49 11.24 2.84
C TYR A 196 -6.22 10.37 2.72
N MET A 197 -6.30 9.28 1.96
CA MET A 197 -5.15 8.40 1.71
C MET A 197 -4.24 8.90 0.59
N ARG A 198 -4.57 10.05 -0.02
CA ARG A 198 -3.94 10.57 -1.24
C ARG A 198 -3.85 9.51 -2.34
N GLN A 199 -4.95 8.77 -2.51
CA GLN A 199 -5.05 7.64 -3.44
C GLN A 199 -5.96 7.99 -4.62
N PHE A 200 -5.53 7.57 -5.80
CA PHE A 200 -6.28 7.61 -7.03
C PHE A 200 -6.69 6.19 -7.43
N GLY A 201 -7.89 6.08 -7.97
CA GLY A 201 -8.32 4.90 -8.71
C GLY A 201 -7.88 5.04 -10.15
N MET A 202 -7.38 3.96 -10.74
CA MET A 202 -6.93 3.89 -12.12
C MET A 202 -7.51 2.65 -12.79
N ASP A 203 -8.11 2.81 -13.97
CA ASP A 203 -8.52 1.69 -14.83
C ASP A 203 -8.18 1.94 -16.31
N PHE A 204 -8.36 0.88 -17.10
CA PHE A 204 -8.30 0.96 -18.55
C PHE A 204 -9.71 1.13 -19.12
N ILE A 205 -9.82 1.94 -20.17
CA ILE A 205 -11.03 2.14 -20.92
C ILE A 205 -10.76 1.99 -22.42
N GLU A 206 -11.77 1.57 -23.17
CA GLU A 206 -11.75 1.69 -24.63
C GLU A 206 -11.84 3.17 -25.02
N SER A 207 -10.91 3.65 -25.84
CA SER A 207 -10.78 5.08 -26.17
C SER A 207 -12.03 5.62 -26.89
N ALA A 208 -12.68 4.79 -27.72
CA ALA A 208 -13.83 5.21 -28.53
C ALA A 208 -15.10 5.37 -27.70
N THR A 209 -15.35 4.46 -26.75
CA THR A 209 -16.62 4.40 -26.01
C THR A 209 -16.50 4.92 -24.58
N GLY A 210 -15.29 4.98 -24.03
CA GLY A 210 -15.05 5.26 -22.62
C GLY A 210 -15.42 4.09 -21.70
N THR A 211 -15.75 2.93 -22.26
CA THR A 211 -16.18 1.74 -21.50
C THR A 211 -15.00 1.13 -20.76
N PRO A 212 -15.12 0.82 -19.46
CA PRO A 212 -14.09 0.12 -18.71
C PRO A 212 -13.79 -1.27 -19.29
N VAL A 213 -12.51 -1.64 -19.34
CA VAL A 213 -12.05 -2.94 -19.85
C VAL A 213 -10.96 -3.52 -18.93
N ASN A 214 -10.86 -4.85 -18.88
CA ASN A 214 -9.82 -5.54 -18.12
C ASN A 214 -8.65 -5.85 -19.05
N LEU A 215 -7.48 -5.27 -18.78
CA LEU A 215 -6.30 -5.41 -19.64
C LEU A 215 -5.06 -5.90 -18.88
N SER A 216 -5.16 -6.41 -17.65
CA SER A 216 -4.00 -7.03 -16.94
C SER A 216 -3.31 -8.18 -17.68
N HIS A 217 -4.01 -8.87 -18.60
CA HIS A 217 -3.41 -9.88 -19.47
C HIS A 217 -2.52 -9.27 -20.57
N ARG A 218 -2.74 -7.99 -20.89
CA ARG A 218 -2.00 -7.24 -21.93
C ARG A 218 -1.01 -6.25 -21.35
N PHE A 219 -1.37 -5.56 -20.27
CA PHE A 219 -0.57 -4.53 -19.65
C PHE A 219 -0.15 -4.93 -18.24
N HIS A 220 1.15 -4.85 -17.98
CA HIS A 220 1.67 -4.86 -16.62
C HIS A 220 1.82 -3.41 -16.12
N VAL A 221 1.23 -3.13 -14.96
CA VAL A 221 1.34 -1.85 -14.26
C VAL A 221 2.42 -1.97 -13.18
N PHE A 222 3.29 -0.98 -13.08
CA PHE A 222 4.30 -0.88 -12.03
C PHE A 222 4.21 0.50 -11.37
N GLY A 223 4.36 0.53 -10.05
CA GLY A 223 4.51 1.76 -9.28
C GLY A 223 5.95 1.97 -8.85
N THR A 224 6.41 3.23 -8.88
CA THR A 224 7.75 3.62 -8.42
C THR A 224 7.69 4.39 -7.11
N GLY A 225 8.48 3.98 -6.11
CA GLY A 225 8.93 4.84 -5.02
C GLY A 225 7.89 5.54 -4.14
N TYR A 226 6.67 5.01 -4.01
CA TYR A 226 5.69 5.60 -3.10
C TYR A 226 5.96 5.24 -1.62
N LEU A 227 6.45 4.03 -1.35
CA LEU A 227 6.77 3.59 0.00
C LEU A 227 8.23 3.88 0.34
N LEU A 228 8.44 4.77 1.31
CA LEU A 228 9.67 4.91 2.10
C LEU A 228 10.91 5.44 1.33
N GLY A 229 10.74 6.17 0.23
CA GLY A 229 11.86 6.76 -0.51
C GLY A 229 12.78 5.71 -1.14
N SER A 230 12.24 4.53 -1.43
CA SER A 230 12.95 3.48 -2.14
C SER A 230 12.90 3.74 -3.66
N ASP A 231 14.01 3.55 -4.36
CA ASP A 231 14.05 3.55 -5.83
C ASP A 231 13.47 2.24 -6.42
N GLN A 232 12.64 1.53 -5.65
CA GLN A 232 12.07 0.26 -6.06
C GLN A 232 10.89 0.47 -7.02
N VAL A 233 10.83 -0.43 -8.01
CA VAL A 233 9.75 -0.54 -8.98
C VAL A 233 9.01 -1.83 -8.69
N THR A 234 7.80 -1.72 -8.17
CA THR A 234 6.99 -2.88 -7.78
C THR A 234 5.83 -3.04 -8.75
N ARG A 235 5.53 -4.28 -9.14
CA ARG A 235 4.36 -4.57 -9.97
C ARG A 235 3.09 -4.29 -9.16
N THR A 236 2.23 -3.43 -9.67
CA THR A 236 0.91 -3.16 -9.09
C THR A 236 -0.08 -4.17 -9.67
N MET A 237 -0.74 -4.91 -8.79
CA MET A 237 -1.81 -5.83 -9.18
C MET A 237 -3.15 -5.09 -9.16
N PRO A 238 -4.14 -5.50 -9.99
CA PRO A 238 -5.52 -5.09 -9.79
C PRO A 238 -5.94 -5.34 -8.34
N PHE A 239 -6.65 -4.40 -7.72
CA PHE A 239 -7.06 -4.48 -6.33
C PHE A 239 -7.81 -5.78 -6.02
N ALA A 240 -8.74 -6.18 -6.91
CA ALA A 240 -9.47 -7.44 -6.78
C ALA A 240 -8.56 -8.66 -6.74
N GLN A 241 -7.46 -8.64 -7.51
CA GLN A 241 -6.56 -9.79 -7.65
C GLN A 241 -5.78 -10.09 -6.37
N GLY A 242 -5.70 -9.14 -5.43
CA GLY A 242 -5.14 -9.39 -4.10
C GLY A 242 -6.05 -10.25 -3.21
N PHE A 243 -7.34 -10.33 -3.52
CA PHE A 243 -8.35 -11.01 -2.70
C PHE A 243 -9.05 -12.16 -3.43
N PHE A 244 -9.12 -12.09 -4.76
CA PHE A 244 -9.87 -13.02 -5.60
C PHE A 244 -9.03 -13.52 -6.79
N PRO A 245 -9.28 -14.74 -7.28
CA PRO A 245 -8.67 -15.23 -8.51
C PRO A 245 -8.96 -14.28 -9.68
N HIS A 246 -8.00 -14.14 -10.60
CA HIS A 246 -8.17 -13.25 -11.75
C HIS A 246 -9.41 -13.56 -12.60
N SER A 247 -9.77 -14.85 -12.70
CA SER A 247 -10.94 -15.34 -13.43
C SER A 247 -12.29 -14.89 -12.86
N THR A 248 -12.34 -14.36 -11.63
CA THR A 248 -13.59 -13.90 -11.00
C THR A 248 -13.81 -12.40 -11.15
N ILE A 249 -12.85 -11.66 -11.73
CA ILE A 249 -12.99 -10.22 -11.97
C ILE A 249 -13.88 -10.03 -13.20
N GLN A 250 -15.07 -9.42 -13.04
CA GLN A 250 -15.97 -9.22 -14.16
C GLN A 250 -15.36 -8.26 -15.20
N PRO A 251 -15.74 -8.38 -16.48
CA PRO A 251 -15.29 -7.46 -17.52
C PRO A 251 -15.52 -6.00 -17.13
N GLY A 252 -14.46 -5.19 -17.18
CA GLY A 252 -14.49 -3.78 -16.85
C GLY A 252 -14.35 -3.46 -15.36
N GLU A 253 -14.30 -4.44 -14.45
CA GLU A 253 -14.15 -4.22 -13.00
C GLU A 253 -12.68 -4.10 -12.54
N GLU A 254 -11.71 -4.31 -13.42
CA GLU A 254 -10.30 -4.11 -13.09
C GLU A 254 -10.02 -2.69 -12.61
N LEU A 255 -9.35 -2.57 -11.46
CA LEU A 255 -8.98 -1.31 -10.84
C LEU A 255 -7.60 -1.44 -10.20
N TYR A 256 -6.78 -0.41 -10.36
CA TYR A 256 -5.51 -0.24 -9.65
C TYR A 256 -5.62 0.94 -8.68
N HIS A 257 -5.00 0.81 -7.51
CA HIS A 257 -4.76 1.95 -6.63
C HIS A 257 -3.36 2.47 -6.87
N VAL A 258 -3.28 3.76 -7.17
CA VAL A 258 -2.02 4.49 -7.28
C VAL A 258 -2.08 5.70 -6.36
N HIS A 259 -0.95 6.20 -5.93
CA HIS A 259 -0.88 7.27 -4.95
C HIS A 259 -0.40 8.57 -5.58
N GLU A 260 -0.80 9.69 -4.98
CA GLU A 260 -0.31 11.01 -5.33
C GLU A 260 1.22 11.03 -5.48
N GLU A 261 1.70 11.66 -6.55
CA GLU A 261 3.12 11.79 -6.93
C GLU A 261 3.84 10.47 -7.27
N GLN A 262 3.17 9.32 -7.16
CA GLN A 262 3.73 8.04 -7.57
C GLN A 262 4.02 8.06 -9.08
N GLY A 263 5.21 7.59 -9.47
CA GLY A 263 5.49 7.27 -10.86
C GLY A 263 4.84 5.95 -11.21
N VAL A 264 4.17 5.88 -12.36
CA VAL A 264 3.50 4.70 -12.86
C VAL A 264 4.09 4.34 -14.22
N ILE A 265 4.42 3.06 -14.40
CA ILE A 265 4.94 2.50 -15.64
C ILE A 265 3.94 1.45 -16.13
N ILE A 266 3.54 1.56 -17.39
CA ILE A 266 2.66 0.61 -18.08
C ILE A 266 3.46 -0.02 -19.21
N ARG A 267 3.54 -1.35 -19.19
CA ARG A 267 4.26 -2.13 -20.19
C ARG A 267 3.30 -3.11 -20.87
N ASP A 268 3.23 -3.06 -22.19
CA ASP A 268 2.56 -4.11 -22.97
C ASP A 268 3.41 -5.39 -22.92
N VAL A 269 2.79 -6.51 -22.56
CA VAL A 269 3.42 -7.83 -22.45
C VAL A 269 3.00 -8.79 -23.55
N THR A 270 1.99 -8.44 -24.35
CA THR A 270 1.51 -9.27 -25.46
C THR A 270 2.37 -9.14 -26.69
N HIS A 271 2.91 -7.94 -26.93
CA HIS A 271 3.84 -7.74 -28.01
C HIS A 271 5.26 -8.14 -27.57
N LYS A 272 5.77 -9.25 -28.14
CA LYS A 272 7.17 -9.67 -27.98
C LYS A 272 8.12 -8.51 -28.32
N LYS A 273 9.32 -8.51 -27.73
CA LYS A 273 10.40 -7.48 -27.84
C LYS A 273 10.61 -6.87 -29.24
N GLU A 274 10.22 -7.58 -30.30
CA GLU A 274 10.32 -7.17 -31.70
C GLU A 274 9.38 -6.03 -32.11
N SER A 275 8.28 -5.78 -31.39
CA SER A 275 7.31 -4.72 -31.77
C SER A 275 7.81 -3.30 -31.51
N GLY A 276 8.90 -3.13 -30.76
CA GLY A 276 9.43 -1.81 -30.41
C GLY A 276 8.49 -0.95 -29.54
N LEU A 277 7.39 -1.50 -29.02
CA LEU A 277 6.45 -0.73 -28.20
C LEU A 277 7.14 -0.30 -26.90
N ARG A 278 7.24 1.02 -26.73
CA ARG A 278 7.88 1.62 -25.57
C ARG A 278 6.94 1.57 -24.38
N ALA A 279 7.50 1.30 -23.20
CA ALA A 279 6.76 1.45 -21.95
C ALA A 279 6.26 2.90 -21.80
N VAL A 280 5.04 3.05 -21.31
CA VAL A 280 4.45 4.36 -21.04
C VAL A 280 4.68 4.69 -19.58
N THR A 281 5.17 5.89 -19.30
CA THR A 281 5.42 6.35 -17.93
C THR A 281 4.66 7.65 -17.68
N PHE A 282 4.04 7.77 -16.51
CA PHE A 282 3.44 9.04 -16.09
C PHE A 282 3.57 9.20 -14.57
N LYS A 283 3.35 10.43 -14.10
CA LYS A 283 3.32 10.75 -12.67
C LYS A 283 1.88 11.03 -12.25
N VAL A 284 1.43 10.40 -11.17
CA VAL A 284 0.09 10.62 -10.61
C VAL A 284 0.00 12.06 -10.09
N PRO A 285 -1.07 12.81 -10.44
CA PRO A 285 -1.19 14.21 -10.06
C PRO A 285 -1.34 14.39 -8.54
N LYS A 286 -1.02 15.60 -8.07
CA LYS A 286 -1.32 16.03 -6.71
C LYS A 286 -2.80 16.30 -6.51
N HIS A 287 -3.32 15.95 -5.34
CA HIS A 287 -4.56 16.57 -4.90
C HIS A 287 -4.35 18.09 -4.75
N PRO A 288 -5.36 18.92 -5.00
CA PRO A 288 -5.28 20.33 -4.67
C PRO A 288 -4.94 20.49 -3.18
N ALA A 289 -4.03 21.43 -2.87
CA ALA A 289 -3.34 21.54 -1.58
C ALA A 289 -4.25 21.71 -0.35
N LYS A 290 -5.51 22.09 -0.54
CA LYS A 290 -6.53 21.99 0.49
C LYS A 290 -7.30 20.69 0.27
N PRO A 291 -7.13 19.66 1.13
CA PRO A 291 -8.22 18.70 1.29
C PRO A 291 -9.49 19.50 1.58
N PRO A 292 -10.67 19.07 1.12
CA PRO A 292 -11.92 19.68 1.57
C PRO A 292 -11.81 19.78 3.09
N GLN A 293 -11.92 21.00 3.64
CA GLN A 293 -12.09 21.11 5.07
C GLN A 293 -13.27 20.22 5.39
N LEU A 294 -13.07 19.22 6.24
CA LEU A 294 -14.21 18.56 6.85
C LEU A 294 -15.09 19.71 7.39
N PRO A 295 -16.41 19.66 7.18
CA PRO A 295 -17.33 20.58 7.86
C PRO A 295 -16.87 20.72 9.31
N SER A 296 -16.90 21.93 9.86
CA SER A 296 -16.51 22.07 11.27
C SER A 296 -17.36 21.09 12.09
N ALA A 297 -16.84 20.59 13.21
CA ALA A 297 -17.62 19.67 14.05
C ALA A 297 -18.99 20.25 14.47
N GLU A 298 -19.18 21.57 14.32
CA GLU A 298 -20.41 22.32 14.58
C GLU A 298 -21.46 22.21 13.45
N GLU A 299 -21.11 21.73 12.26
CA GLU A 299 -22.05 21.51 11.13
C GLU A 299 -22.65 20.10 11.09
N PHE A 300 -22.34 19.25 12.08
CA PHE A 300 -22.92 17.92 12.20
C PHE A 300 -23.91 17.88 13.36
N ASP A 301 -25.15 17.46 13.09
CA ASP A 301 -26.09 17.10 14.14
C ASP A 301 -25.55 15.88 14.91
N VAL A 302 -25.16 16.10 16.17
CA VAL A 302 -24.73 15.02 17.07
C VAL A 302 -25.97 14.34 17.63
N LEU A 303 -26.24 13.12 17.19
CA LEU A 303 -27.31 12.29 17.76
C LEU A 303 -26.88 11.78 19.14
N HIS A 304 -27.50 12.30 20.19
CA HIS A 304 -27.37 11.80 21.55
C HIS A 304 -28.39 10.68 21.78
N PHE A 305 -27.91 9.50 22.15
CA PHE A 305 -28.76 8.38 22.58
C PHE A 305 -28.67 8.28 24.11
N SER A 306 -29.79 8.48 24.82
CA SER A 306 -29.93 8.07 26.21
C SER A 306 -30.36 6.61 26.24
N VAL A 307 -29.70 5.81 27.09
CA VAL A 307 -30.22 4.49 27.47
C VAL A 307 -31.10 4.76 28.67
N ASP A 308 -32.41 4.66 28.50
CA ASP A 308 -33.33 4.67 29.64
C ASP A 308 -33.07 3.39 30.46
N GLU A 309 -32.81 3.57 31.77
CA GLU A 309 -32.59 2.48 32.74
C GLU A 309 -33.84 1.63 32.98
#